data_AF-A0A2K9E6K2-F1
#
_entry.id   AF-A0A2K9E6K2-F1
#
_cell.length_a   1.000
_cell.length_b   1.000
_cell.length_c   1.000
_cell.angle_alpha   90.00
_cell.angle_beta   90.00
_cell.angle_gamma   90.00
#
_symmetry.space_group_name_H-M   'P 1'
#
loop_
_entity.id
_entity.type
_entity.pdbx_description
1 polymer ?
#
loop_
_entity_poly.entity_id
_entity_poly.type
_entity_poly.pdbx_seq_one_letter_code
_entity_poly.pdbx_strand_id
1 'polypeptide(L)'
;MLDNKQYIHGTAARKLEYDVYKENKVLKSKKKQRNNNKVKIKYVLVLLFISTLAGFVAYRYAKITELNYIINQQIVEYNEIREENKNIELDIKNSIDLNNIREVAKTKLGMQEPDRHQITYISIPRDDSTVVLDDENQNKENPGVLDTLVGKIKSVSSFIH
;
A
#
# COMPACT_ATOMS: atom_id res chain seq x y z
N MET A 1 -86.01 51.98 6.07
CA MET A 1 -84.79 51.36 5.50
C MET A 1 -83.59 52.10 6.06
N LEU A 2 -82.88 51.51 7.02
CA LEU A 2 -81.64 52.04 7.57
C LEU A 2 -80.56 50.98 7.31
N ASP A 3 -79.69 51.29 6.36
CA ASP A 3 -78.66 50.42 5.79
C ASP A 3 -77.51 50.25 6.79
N ASN A 4 -77.25 49.01 7.21
CA ASN A 4 -76.22 48.66 8.19
C ASN A 4 -74.84 48.66 7.51
N LYS A 5 -74.11 49.78 7.61
CA LYS A 5 -72.75 49.87 7.08
C LYS A 5 -71.75 49.31 8.08
N GLN A 6 -71.29 48.10 7.81
CA GLN A 6 -70.23 47.42 8.56
C GLN A 6 -68.86 48.02 8.17
N TYR A 7 -68.25 48.81 9.05
CA TYR A 7 -66.94 49.42 8.84
C TYR A 7 -65.83 48.37 9.04
N ILE A 8 -65.09 48.06 7.98
CA ILE A 8 -63.93 47.16 8.05
C ILE A 8 -62.73 47.95 8.57
N HIS A 9 -62.34 47.67 9.81
CA HIS A 9 -61.20 48.31 10.47
C HIS A 9 -59.90 47.70 9.95
N GLY A 10 -59.29 48.34 8.96
CA GLY A 10 -57.99 48.00 8.41
C GLY A 10 -57.62 48.97 7.29
N THR A 11 -56.33 49.27 7.13
CA THR A 11 -55.87 50.14 6.04
C THR A 11 -56.12 49.41 4.72
N ALA A 12 -57.19 49.75 4.00
CA ALA A 12 -57.48 49.24 2.66
C ALA A 12 -56.44 49.69 1.61
N ALA A 13 -55.40 50.42 2.02
CA ALA A 13 -54.31 50.84 1.17
C ALA A 13 -53.44 49.65 0.75
N ARG A 14 -53.21 49.55 -0.56
CA ARG A 14 -52.25 48.60 -1.15
C ARG A 14 -50.88 48.79 -0.49
N LYS A 15 -50.35 47.76 0.16
CA LYS A 15 -48.96 47.77 0.65
C LYS A 15 -48.03 47.89 -0.55
N LEU A 16 -47.22 48.94 -0.60
CA LEU A 16 -46.19 49.11 -1.62
C LEU A 16 -45.07 48.11 -1.36
N GLU A 17 -44.80 47.23 -2.33
CA GLU A 17 -43.66 46.32 -2.28
C GLU A 17 -42.38 47.12 -2.53
N TYR A 18 -41.80 47.63 -1.45
CA TYR A 18 -40.58 48.43 -1.49
C TYR A 18 -39.34 47.51 -1.49
N ASP A 19 -38.78 47.25 -2.68
CA ASP A 19 -37.47 46.60 -2.78
C ASP A 19 -36.37 47.66 -2.64
N VAL A 20 -35.81 47.74 -1.43
CA VAL A 20 -34.71 48.64 -1.04
C VAL A 20 -33.53 48.57 -2.02
N TYR A 21 -33.33 47.45 -2.72
CA TYR A 21 -32.24 47.25 -3.68
C TYR A 21 -32.57 47.62 -5.13
N LYS A 22 -33.85 47.84 -5.47
CA LYS A 22 -34.26 48.35 -6.79
C LYS A 22 -34.18 49.87 -6.85
N GLU A 23 -34.63 50.55 -5.80
CA GLU A 23 -34.71 52.01 -5.79
C GLU A 23 -33.40 52.69 -5.36
N ASN A 24 -32.67 52.12 -4.38
CA ASN A 24 -31.43 52.73 -3.90
C ASN A 24 -30.22 52.29 -4.74
N LYS A 25 -29.69 53.22 -5.55
CA LYS A 25 -28.51 53.02 -6.42
C LYS A 25 -27.26 52.56 -5.65
N VAL A 26 -27.07 53.03 -4.41
CA VAL A 26 -25.90 52.69 -3.56
C VAL A 26 -26.00 51.27 -3.00
N LEU A 27 -27.20 50.84 -2.61
CA LEU A 27 -27.41 49.48 -2.11
C LEU A 27 -27.33 48.44 -3.23
N LYS A 28 -27.81 48.80 -4.43
CA LYS A 28 -27.68 47.97 -5.64
C LYS A 28 -26.22 47.75 -6.03
N SER A 29 -25.38 48.79 -6.00
CA SER A 29 -23.96 48.69 -6.33
C SER A 29 -23.19 47.87 -5.28
N LYS A 30 -23.47 48.07 -3.97
CA LYS A 30 -22.89 47.24 -2.89
C LYS A 30 -23.29 45.76 -3.02
N LYS A 31 -24.53 45.45 -3.41
CA LYS A 31 -24.97 44.06 -3.66
C LYS A 31 -24.23 43.43 -4.84
N LYS A 32 -24.04 44.16 -5.95
CA LYS A 32 -23.25 43.71 -7.11
C LYS A 32 -21.79 43.48 -6.74
N GLN A 33 -21.17 44.38 -5.98
CA GLN A 33 -19.79 44.23 -5.51
C GLN A 33 -19.61 42.99 -4.62
N ARG A 34 -20.53 42.76 -3.67
CA ARG A 34 -20.52 41.55 -2.82
C ARG A 34 -20.64 40.28 -3.66
N ASN A 35 -21.50 40.27 -4.68
CA ASN A 35 -21.66 39.11 -5.55
C ASN A 35 -20.40 38.86 -6.40
N ASN A 36 -19.79 39.91 -6.95
CA ASN A 36 -18.54 39.82 -7.69
C ASN A 36 -17.39 39.30 -6.81
N ASN A 37 -17.30 39.74 -5.55
CA ASN A 37 -16.31 39.25 -4.60
C ASN A 37 -16.54 37.77 -4.24
N LYS A 38 -17.79 37.33 -4.07
CA LYS A 38 -18.12 35.91 -3.87
C LYS A 38 -17.66 35.05 -5.05
N VAL A 39 -17.87 35.52 -6.28
CA VAL A 39 -17.42 34.83 -7.50
C VAL A 39 -15.90 34.76 -7.55
N LYS A 40 -15.19 35.86 -7.26
CA LYS A 40 -13.72 35.88 -7.18
C LYS A 40 -13.18 34.89 -6.14
N ILE A 41 -13.75 34.87 -4.93
CA ILE A 41 -13.35 33.94 -3.87
C ILE A 41 -13.59 32.49 -4.30
N LYS A 42 -14.70 32.19 -4.99
CA LYS A 42 -14.97 30.85 -5.52
C LYS A 42 -13.88 30.41 -6.49
N TYR A 43 -13.44 31.27 -7.40
CA TYR A 43 -12.34 30.97 -8.32
C TYR A 43 -11.01 30.75 -7.60
N VAL A 44 -10.69 31.59 -6.61
CA VAL A 44 -9.47 31.40 -5.80
C VAL A 44 -9.51 30.07 -5.05
N LEU A 45 -10.67 29.69 -4.50
CA LEU A 45 -10.82 28.42 -3.78
C LEU A 45 -10.68 27.21 -4.71
N VAL A 46 -11.22 27.29 -5.94
CA VAL A 46 -11.04 26.24 -6.96
C VAL A 46 -9.56 26.14 -7.37
N LEU A 47 -8.89 27.27 -7.60
CA LEU A 47 -7.47 27.29 -7.94
C LEU A 47 -6.61 26.70 -6.81
N LEU A 48 -6.91 27.05 -5.56
CA LEU A 48 -6.27 26.48 -4.38
C LEU A 48 -6.48 24.96 -4.36
N PHE A 49 -7.71 24.50 -4.59
CA PHE A 49 -8.02 23.07 -4.59
C PHE A 49 -7.22 22.31 -5.64
N ILE A 50 -7.16 22.81 -6.88
CA ILE A 50 -6.35 22.22 -7.96
C ILE A 50 -4.87 22.21 -7.59
N SER A 51 -4.35 23.29 -7.02
CA SER A 51 -2.95 23.39 -6.58
C SER A 51 -2.63 22.37 -5.49
N THR A 52 -3.52 22.21 -4.50
CA THR A 52 -3.35 21.18 -3.45
C THR A 52 -3.37 19.77 -4.02
N LEU A 53 -4.23 19.50 -5.02
CA LEU A 53 -4.33 18.19 -5.66
C LEU A 53 -3.05 17.87 -6.46
N ALA A 54 -2.53 18.85 -7.21
CA ALA A 54 -1.26 18.71 -7.92
C ALA A 54 -0.08 18.50 -6.94
N GLY A 55 -0.04 19.25 -5.84
CA GLY A 55 0.97 19.09 -4.80
C GLY A 55 0.91 17.71 -4.12
N PHE A 56 -0.29 17.19 -3.88
CA PHE A 56 -0.49 15.86 -3.33
C PHE A 56 0.05 14.76 -4.25
N VAL A 57 -0.21 14.88 -5.56
CA VAL A 57 0.33 13.95 -6.56
C VAL A 57 1.86 14.01 -6.57
N ALA A 58 2.45 15.21 -6.59
CA ALA A 58 3.90 15.37 -6.52
C ALA A 58 4.52 14.77 -5.25
N TYR A 59 3.88 14.96 -4.08
CA TYR A 59 4.32 14.34 -2.82
C TYR A 59 4.29 12.81 -2.89
N ARG A 60 3.23 12.23 -3.46
CA ARG A 60 3.13 10.78 -3.67
C ARG A 60 4.25 10.27 -4.57
N TYR A 61 4.55 10.96 -5.67
CA TYR A 61 5.65 10.60 -6.56
C TYR A 61 7.01 10.70 -5.87
N ALA A 62 7.27 11.76 -5.10
CA ALA A 62 8.50 11.89 -4.33
C ALA A 62 8.69 10.71 -3.36
N LYS A 63 7.63 10.32 -2.65
CA LYS A 63 7.65 9.16 -1.76
C LYS A 63 7.87 7.83 -2.50
N ILE A 64 7.26 7.66 -3.67
CA ILE A 64 7.48 6.47 -4.51
C ILE A 64 8.95 6.38 -4.94
N THR A 65 9.56 7.50 -5.35
CA THR A 65 10.97 7.53 -5.74
C THR A 65 11.90 7.17 -4.58
N GLU A 66 11.64 7.71 -3.38
CA GLU A 66 12.38 7.37 -2.16
C GLU A 66 12.28 5.86 -1.84
N LEU A 67 11.07 5.30 -1.90
CA LEU A 67 10.86 3.86 -1.69
C LEU A 67 11.56 3.01 -2.74
N ASN A 68 11.50 3.41 -4.03
CA ASN A 68 12.22 2.72 -5.09
C ASN A 68 13.73 2.74 -4.87
N TYR A 69 14.27 3.84 -4.33
CA TYR A 69 15.69 3.92 -3.99
C TYR A 69 16.05 2.89 -2.91
N ILE A 70 15.26 2.84 -1.84
CA ILE A 70 15.44 1.87 -0.74
C ILE A 70 15.34 0.44 -1.26
N ILE A 71 14.32 0.14 -2.07
CA ILE A 71 14.13 -1.20 -2.67
C ILE A 71 15.34 -1.58 -3.51
N ASN A 72 15.83 -0.68 -4.37
CA ASN A 72 17.01 -0.96 -5.18
C ASN A 72 18.25 -1.22 -4.32
N GLN A 73 18.46 -0.45 -3.26
CA GLN A 73 19.57 -0.68 -2.33
C GLN A 73 19.47 -2.07 -1.68
N GLN A 74 18.29 -2.45 -1.20
CA GLN A 74 18.04 -3.77 -0.61
C GLN A 74 18.24 -4.91 -1.63
N ILE A 75 17.87 -4.70 -2.89
CA ILE A 75 18.10 -5.68 -3.96
C ILE A 75 19.61 -5.86 -4.22
N VAL A 76 20.38 -4.77 -4.24
CA VAL A 76 21.83 -4.85 -4.41
C VAL A 76 22.47 -5.63 -3.26
N GLU A 77 22.13 -5.28 -2.02
CA GLU A 77 22.64 -5.96 -0.81
C GLU A 77 22.26 -7.45 -0.81
N TYR A 78 21.01 -7.77 -1.15
CA TYR A 78 20.54 -9.15 -1.29
C TYR A 78 21.34 -9.92 -2.35
N ASN A 79 21.58 -9.31 -3.51
CA ASN A 79 22.33 -9.96 -4.58
C ASN A 79 23.79 -10.17 -4.20
N GLU A 80 24.41 -9.23 -3.51
CA GLU A 80 25.78 -9.36 -2.99
C GLU A 80 25.90 -10.56 -2.04
N ILE A 81 25.03 -10.64 -1.03
CA ILE A 81 25.00 -11.76 -0.08
C ILE A 81 24.72 -13.08 -0.80
N ARG A 82 23.85 -13.07 -1.82
CA ARG A 82 23.53 -14.26 -2.61
C ARG A 82 24.73 -14.73 -3.44
N GLU A 83 25.45 -13.81 -4.05
CA GLU A 83 26.67 -14.11 -4.80
C GLU A 83 27.77 -14.62 -3.88
N GLU A 84 27.95 -14.01 -2.71
CA GLU A 84 28.89 -14.48 -1.69
C GLU A 84 28.57 -15.92 -1.26
N ASN A 85 27.31 -16.21 -0.92
CA ASN A 85 26.88 -17.57 -0.59
C ASN A 85 27.16 -18.57 -1.72
N LYS A 86 26.90 -18.19 -2.98
CA LYS A 86 27.18 -19.04 -4.13
C LYS A 86 28.68 -19.29 -4.29
N ASN A 87 29.51 -18.27 -4.07
CA ASN A 87 30.96 -18.41 -4.12
C ASN A 87 31.46 -19.34 -3.02
N ILE A 88 30.97 -19.20 -1.79
CA ILE A 88 31.28 -20.10 -0.68
C ILE A 88 30.86 -21.54 -1.02
N GLU A 89 29.68 -21.74 -1.61
CA GLU A 89 29.22 -23.07 -2.05
C GLU A 89 30.15 -23.68 -3.11
N LEU A 90 30.63 -22.87 -4.06
CA LEU A 90 31.60 -23.30 -5.07
C LEU A 90 32.96 -23.64 -4.44
N ASP A 91 33.44 -22.84 -3.49
CA ASP A 91 34.69 -23.08 -2.77
C ASP A 91 34.62 -24.36 -1.94
N ILE A 92 33.47 -24.64 -1.29
CA ILE A 92 33.22 -25.91 -0.62
C ILE A 92 33.28 -27.08 -1.62
N LYS A 93 32.61 -26.96 -2.77
CA LYS A 93 32.66 -28.02 -3.81
C LYS A 93 34.06 -28.24 -4.35
N ASN A 94 34.84 -27.17 -4.55
CA ASN A 94 36.22 -27.24 -5.03
C ASN A 94 37.18 -27.79 -3.96
N SER A 95 36.99 -27.45 -2.69
CA SER A 95 37.81 -27.99 -1.59
C SER A 95 37.53 -29.47 -1.31
N ILE A 96 36.30 -29.92 -1.55
CA ILE A 96 35.92 -31.34 -1.50
C ILE A 96 36.25 -32.05 -2.83
N ASP A 97 36.89 -31.37 -3.79
CA ASP A 97 37.28 -32.01 -5.06
C ASP A 97 38.15 -33.24 -4.78
N LEU A 98 37.57 -34.40 -5.08
CA LEU A 98 38.19 -35.71 -4.92
C LEU A 98 39.53 -35.80 -5.65
N ASN A 99 39.76 -34.96 -6.68
CA ASN A 99 41.04 -34.86 -7.35
C ASN A 99 42.14 -34.29 -6.45
N ASN A 100 41.87 -33.19 -5.75
CA ASN A 100 42.80 -32.59 -4.79
C ASN A 100 43.09 -33.55 -3.64
N ILE A 101 42.05 -34.19 -3.11
CA ILE A 101 42.19 -35.21 -2.05
C ILE A 101 43.05 -36.38 -2.54
N ARG A 102 42.80 -36.87 -3.77
CA ARG A 102 43.59 -37.96 -4.38
C ARG A 102 45.04 -37.57 -4.58
N GLU A 103 45.32 -36.35 -5.03
CA GLU A 103 46.69 -35.87 -5.24
C GLU A 103 47.45 -35.75 -3.92
N VAL A 104 46.84 -35.15 -2.89
CA VAL A 104 47.42 -35.07 -1.54
C VAL A 104 47.65 -36.47 -0.95
N ALA A 105 46.70 -37.39 -1.12
CA ALA A 105 46.83 -38.76 -0.67
C ALA A 105 48.01 -39.48 -1.35
N LYS A 106 48.15 -39.36 -2.68
CA LYS A 106 49.25 -40.01 -3.42
C LYS A 106 50.61 -39.36 -3.14
N THR A 107 50.69 -38.03 -3.09
CA THR A 107 51.97 -37.30 -3.03
C THR A 107 52.48 -37.09 -1.60
N LYS A 108 51.63 -36.65 -0.67
CA LYS A 108 52.03 -36.33 0.71
C LYS A 108 51.88 -37.51 1.66
N LEU A 109 50.84 -38.33 1.48
CA LEU A 109 50.57 -39.48 2.35
C LEU A 109 51.12 -40.78 1.79
N GLY A 110 51.65 -40.78 0.57
CA GLY A 110 52.21 -41.98 -0.09
C GLY A 110 51.16 -43.07 -0.35
N MET A 111 49.87 -42.73 -0.38
CA MET A 111 48.81 -43.70 -0.61
C MET A 111 48.79 -44.16 -2.07
N GLN A 112 48.59 -45.46 -2.28
CA GLN A 112 48.39 -46.05 -3.59
C GLN A 112 46.92 -46.48 -3.75
N GLU A 113 46.44 -46.46 -4.99
CA GLU A 113 45.10 -46.95 -5.32
C GLU A 113 45.03 -48.47 -5.10
N PRO A 114 44.07 -48.97 -4.29
CA PRO A 114 43.98 -50.38 -3.93
C PRO A 114 43.49 -51.24 -5.10
N ASP A 115 43.98 -52.48 -5.17
CA ASP A 115 43.51 -53.45 -6.15
C ASP A 115 42.13 -54.02 -5.77
N ARG A 116 41.37 -54.53 -6.75
CA ARG A 116 39.98 -55.03 -6.56
C ARG A 116 39.84 -56.04 -5.43
N HIS A 117 40.84 -56.89 -5.22
CA HIS A 117 40.86 -57.93 -4.18
C HIS A 117 41.06 -57.38 -2.77
N GLN A 118 41.51 -56.13 -2.62
CA GLN A 118 41.77 -55.48 -1.34
C GLN A 118 40.56 -54.69 -0.82
N ILE A 119 39.46 -54.65 -1.58
CA ILE A 119 38.25 -53.89 -1.23
C ILE A 119 37.27 -54.80 -0.46
N THR A 120 36.92 -54.42 0.77
CA THR A 120 35.90 -55.09 1.59
C THR A 120 34.77 -54.12 1.90
N TYR A 121 33.53 -54.50 1.58
CA TYR A 121 32.34 -53.68 1.88
C TYR A 121 31.82 -54.01 3.27
N ILE A 122 31.66 -53.00 4.11
CA ILE A 122 31.03 -53.11 5.43
C ILE A 122 29.65 -52.44 5.41
N SER A 123 28.64 -53.10 5.97
CA SER A 123 27.30 -52.52 6.11
C SER A 123 27.27 -51.61 7.34
N ILE A 124 27.02 -50.32 7.15
CA ILE A 124 26.86 -49.37 8.24
C ILE A 124 25.37 -49.37 8.65
N PRO A 125 25.02 -49.71 9.91
CA PRO A 125 23.65 -49.55 10.39
C PRO A 125 23.28 -48.07 10.40
N ARG A 126 22.13 -47.71 9.84
CA ARG A 126 21.64 -46.33 9.80
C ARG A 126 21.07 -45.94 11.17
N ASP A 127 21.92 -45.48 12.08
CA ASP A 127 21.48 -44.90 13.36
C ASP A 127 21.82 -43.40 13.49
N ASP A 128 22.22 -42.75 12.40
CA ASP A 128 22.36 -41.29 12.38
C ASP A 128 21.06 -40.64 11.90
N SER A 129 20.36 -40.09 12.88
CA SER A 129 19.21 -39.23 12.72
C SER A 129 19.61 -37.99 11.91
N THR A 130 19.39 -38.01 10.61
CA THR A 130 19.15 -36.75 9.90
C THR A 130 17.85 -36.22 10.49
N VAL A 131 17.94 -35.26 11.41
CA VAL A 131 16.81 -34.40 11.78
C VAL A 131 16.46 -33.66 10.50
N VAL A 132 15.58 -34.27 9.71
CA VAL A 132 14.78 -33.54 8.74
C VAL A 132 14.00 -32.56 9.60
N LEU A 133 14.39 -31.30 9.56
CA LEU A 133 13.52 -30.23 10.01
C LEU A 133 12.32 -30.32 9.07
N ASP A 134 11.27 -30.99 9.54
CA ASP A 134 9.96 -30.88 8.92
C ASP A 134 9.65 -29.39 8.89
N ASP A 135 9.67 -28.81 7.68
CA ASP A 135 9.02 -27.55 7.38
C ASP A 135 7.52 -27.76 7.70
N GLU A 136 7.17 -27.55 8.96
CA GLU A 136 5.80 -27.39 9.39
C GLU A 136 5.29 -26.13 8.70
N ASN A 137 4.78 -26.33 7.49
CA ASN A 137 3.85 -25.44 6.81
C ASN A 137 2.62 -25.29 7.72
N GLN A 138 2.76 -24.44 8.72
CA GLN A 138 1.66 -23.80 9.41
C GLN A 138 1.00 -22.87 8.40
N ASN A 139 0.20 -23.46 7.51
CA ASN A 139 -0.84 -22.75 6.78
C ASN A 139 -1.90 -22.32 7.80
N LYS A 140 -1.56 -21.30 8.58
CA LYS A 140 -2.52 -20.47 9.29
C LYS A 140 -3.13 -19.60 8.22
N GLU A 141 -4.22 -20.09 7.63
CA GLU A 141 -5.19 -19.26 6.95
C GLU A 141 -5.64 -18.16 7.92
N ASN A 142 -4.93 -17.03 7.90
CA ASN A 142 -5.45 -15.80 8.45
C ASN A 142 -6.73 -15.53 7.68
N PRO A 143 -7.91 -15.46 8.32
CA PRO A 143 -9.13 -15.12 7.62
C PRO A 143 -8.90 -13.75 6.99
N GLY A 144 -8.79 -13.77 5.66
CA GLY A 144 -8.44 -12.59 4.89
C GLY A 144 -9.40 -11.47 5.24
N VAL A 145 -8.94 -10.24 5.08
CA VAL A 145 -9.74 -9.01 5.27
C VAL A 145 -11.08 -9.07 4.50
N LEU A 146 -11.18 -9.90 3.46
CA LEU A 146 -12.40 -10.18 2.70
C LEU A 146 -13.43 -11.01 3.46
N ASP A 147 -13.00 -11.97 4.28
CA ASP A 147 -13.89 -12.88 5.01
C ASP A 147 -14.61 -12.15 6.16
N THR A 148 -13.91 -11.22 6.81
CA THR A 148 -14.53 -10.29 7.77
C THR A 148 -15.52 -9.32 7.12
N LEU A 149 -15.30 -8.93 5.86
CA LEU A 149 -16.22 -8.07 5.09
C LEU A 149 -17.48 -8.85 4.66
N VAL A 150 -17.31 -10.09 4.20
CA VAL A 150 -18.44 -10.98 3.83
C VAL A 150 -19.29 -11.29 5.07
N GLY A 151 -18.67 -11.54 6.22
CA GLY A 151 -19.38 -11.75 7.49
C GLY A 151 -20.26 -10.56 7.90
N LYS A 152 -19.79 -9.32 7.70
CA LYS A 152 -20.56 -8.10 7.99
C LYS A 152 -21.70 -7.83 7.01
N ILE A 153 -21.58 -8.25 5.75
CA ILE A 153 -22.66 -8.10 4.76
C ILE A 153 -23.77 -9.13 5.02
N LYS A 154 -23.38 -10.36 5.39
CA LYS A 154 -24.32 -11.44 5.71
C LYS A 154 -25.19 -11.11 6.92
N SER A 155 -24.64 -10.44 7.94
CA SER A 155 -25.40 -10.02 9.13
C SER A 155 -26.42 -8.92 8.84
N VAL A 156 -26.18 -8.05 7.85
CA VAL A 156 -27.14 -7.01 7.45
C VAL A 156 -28.28 -7.61 6.60
N SER A 157 -27.98 -8.62 5.78
CA SER A 157 -28.98 -9.33 4.98
C SER A 157 -30.02 -10.09 5.82
N SER A 158 -29.67 -10.58 7.01
CA SER A 158 -30.61 -11.31 7.88
C SER A 158 -31.63 -10.41 8.60
N PHE A 159 -31.48 -9.08 8.49
CA PHE A 159 -32.45 -8.12 9.03
C PHE A 159 -33.44 -7.59 7.99
N ILE A 160 -33.31 -7.98 6.72
CA ILE A 160 -34.16 -7.52 5.60
C ILE A 160 -35.04 -8.66 5.04
N HIS A 161 -35.08 -9.82 5.70
CA HIS A 161 -36.08 -10.86 5.47
C HIS A 161 -36.82 -11.20 6.75
#